data_AF-A0A2E6DDN6-F1
#
_entry.id   AF-A0A2E6DDN6-F1
#
_cell.length_a   1.000
_cell.length_b   1.000
_cell.length_c   1.000
_cell.angle_alpha   90.00
_cell.angle_beta   90.00
_cell.angle_gamma   90.00
#
_symmetry.space_group_name_H-M   'P 1'
#
loop_
_entity.id
_entity.type
_entity.pdbx_description
1 polymer ?
#
loop_
_entity_poly.entity_id
_entity_poly.type
_entity_poly.pdbx_seq_one_letter_code
_entity_poly.pdbx_strand_id
1 'polypeptide(L)'
;MEKELEPKGEFRDEKKENLSRRISFWFSLVVSIALTCWYYSSNPPDTTEMMKMRSFFKENIMDVAKFIRLPYGEMEQFAESKTHPFYKTYFKASGVEKDKIKALIHISRDYNPNQYWFNMMFLWVIAFTSLWFLGLMLEAVMILVRRDDAERKWRRKQNVE
;
A
#
# COMPACT_ATOMS: atom_id res chain seq x y z
N MET A 1 -34.17 48.06 12.29
CA MET A 1 -33.32 47.18 11.47
C MET A 1 -32.11 46.82 12.31
N GLU A 2 -32.23 45.78 13.13
CA GLU A 2 -31.08 45.18 13.77
C GLU A 2 -30.22 44.59 12.65
N LYS A 3 -29.05 45.18 12.44
CA LYS A 3 -28.01 44.52 11.67
C LYS A 3 -27.55 43.36 12.54
N GLU A 4 -27.99 42.16 12.22
CA GLU A 4 -27.28 40.93 12.56
C GLU A 4 -25.85 41.03 12.01
N LEU A 5 -24.98 41.74 12.72
CA LEU A 5 -23.54 41.68 12.53
C LEU A 5 -23.09 40.35 13.13
N GLU A 6 -23.36 39.27 12.39
CA GLU A 6 -22.74 37.98 12.69
C GLU A 6 -21.21 38.18 12.65
N PRO A 7 -20.47 37.81 13.71
CA PRO A 7 -19.01 37.86 13.72
C PRO A 7 -18.36 36.85 12.75
N LYS A 8 -19.14 36.07 11.97
CA LYS A 8 -18.62 35.01 11.10
C LYS A 8 -17.58 35.48 10.08
N GLY A 9 -17.68 36.72 9.61
CA GLY A 9 -16.79 37.26 8.58
C GLY A 9 -15.42 37.75 9.09
N GLU A 10 -15.34 38.24 10.33
CA GLU A 10 -14.14 38.93 10.84
C GLU A 10 -13.08 37.96 11.39
N PHE A 11 -13.49 36.74 11.76
CA PHE A 11 -12.60 35.75 12.40
C PHE A 11 -12.06 34.67 11.44
N ARG A 12 -12.51 34.66 10.18
CA ARG A 12 -12.11 33.68 9.18
C ARG A 12 -11.01 34.24 8.28
N ASP A 13 -9.76 33.84 8.54
CA ASP A 13 -8.61 34.20 7.72
C ASP A 13 -8.46 33.21 6.56
N GLU A 14 -9.15 33.50 5.45
CA GLU A 14 -9.16 32.65 4.25
C GLU A 14 -7.76 32.41 3.67
N LYS A 15 -6.83 33.36 3.83
CA LYS A 15 -5.46 33.23 3.33
C LYS A 15 -4.69 32.19 4.16
N LYS A 16 -4.90 32.20 5.48
CA LYS A 16 -4.30 31.24 6.40
C LYS A 16 -4.88 29.84 6.26
N GLU A 17 -6.19 29.71 6.05
CA GLU A 17 -6.86 28.42 5.77
C GLU A 17 -6.35 27.83 4.44
N ASN A 18 -6.31 28.62 3.37
CA ASN A 18 -5.77 28.15 2.09
C ASN A 18 -4.29 27.72 2.17
N LEU A 19 -3.49 28.41 2.99
CA LEU A 19 -2.09 28.02 3.22
C LEU A 19 -1.99 26.72 4.04
N SER A 20 -2.79 26.58 5.11
CA SER A 20 -2.88 25.36 5.92
C SER A 20 -3.25 24.15 5.08
N ARG A 21 -4.26 24.28 4.21
CA ARG A 21 -4.70 23.20 3.33
C ARG A 21 -3.61 22.77 2.35
N ARG A 22 -2.85 23.74 1.81
CA ARG A 22 -1.69 23.46 0.93
C ARG A 22 -0.58 22.75 1.69
N ILE A 23 -0.24 23.21 2.89
CA ILE A 23 0.77 22.57 3.73
C ILE A 23 0.36 21.13 4.06
N SER A 24 -0.89 20.93 4.48
CA SER A 24 -1.43 19.60 4.78
C SER A 24 -1.32 18.67 3.58
N PHE A 25 -1.68 19.14 2.38
CA PHE A 25 -1.52 18.37 1.15
C PHE A 25 -0.06 18.00 0.87
N TRP A 26 0.85 18.98 0.86
CA TRP A 26 2.27 18.75 0.54
C TRP A 26 2.96 17.86 1.57
N PHE A 27 2.66 18.06 2.85
CA PHE A 27 3.16 17.22 3.92
C PHE A 27 2.68 15.76 3.74
N SER A 28 1.38 15.57 3.49
CA SER A 28 0.81 14.23 3.27
C SER A 28 1.44 13.53 2.08
N LEU A 29 1.70 14.28 1.00
CA LEU A 29 2.35 13.77 -0.20
C LEU A 29 3.79 13.31 0.06
N VAL A 30 4.60 14.13 0.73
CA VAL A 30 6.00 13.78 1.02
C VAL A 30 6.08 12.60 1.97
N VAL A 31 5.26 12.60 3.03
CA VAL A 31 5.25 11.52 4.02
C VAL A 31 4.75 10.21 3.41
N SER A 32 3.71 10.23 2.58
CA SER A 32 3.21 9.01 1.92
C SER A 32 4.24 8.43 0.95
N ILE A 33 4.98 9.27 0.21
CA ILE A 33 6.10 8.82 -0.62
C ILE A 33 7.18 8.18 0.24
N ALA A 34 7.59 8.82 1.35
CA ALA A 34 8.61 8.27 2.24
C ALA A 34 8.22 6.91 2.83
N LEU A 35 6.96 6.75 3.27
CA LEU A 35 6.42 5.47 3.76
C LEU A 35 6.42 4.40 2.66
N THR A 36 6.07 4.79 1.44
CA THR A 36 6.05 3.89 0.28
C THR A 36 7.48 3.46 -0.09
N CYS A 37 8.44 4.38 -0.09
CA CYS A 37 9.86 4.09 -0.31
C CYS A 37 10.43 3.18 0.78
N TRP A 38 10.08 3.41 2.04
CA TRP A 38 10.45 2.50 3.14
C TRP A 38 9.92 1.10 2.85
N TYR A 39 8.61 0.97 2.59
CA TYR A 39 7.98 -0.31 2.32
C TYR A 39 8.64 -1.05 1.15
N TYR A 40 8.94 -0.33 0.07
CA TYR A 40 9.67 -0.87 -1.09
C TYR A 40 11.04 -1.42 -0.70
N SER A 41 11.80 -0.70 0.14
CA SER A 41 13.11 -1.15 0.59
C SER A 41 13.04 -2.38 1.49
N SER A 42 11.95 -2.54 2.26
CA SER A 42 11.77 -3.67 3.18
C SER A 42 11.19 -4.91 2.49
N ASN A 43 10.49 -4.72 1.38
CA ASN A 43 9.80 -5.77 0.63
C ASN A 43 10.14 -5.63 -0.85
N PRO A 44 11.37 -5.90 -1.29
CA PRO A 44 11.75 -5.71 -2.68
C PRO A 44 10.90 -6.59 -3.61
N PRO A 45 10.67 -6.16 -4.86
CA PRO A 45 9.98 -6.98 -5.86
C PRO A 45 10.75 -8.26 -6.17
N ASP A 46 10.02 -9.29 -6.60
CA ASP A 46 10.62 -10.53 -7.08
C ASP A 46 11.62 -10.26 -8.22
N THR A 47 12.73 -11.01 -8.24
CA THR A 47 13.72 -10.92 -9.33
C THR A 47 13.13 -11.44 -10.64
N THR A 48 13.71 -11.04 -11.78
CA THR A 48 13.23 -11.46 -13.11
C THR A 48 13.21 -12.98 -13.29
N GLU A 49 14.16 -13.70 -12.70
CA GLU A 49 14.24 -15.16 -12.70
C GLU A 49 13.10 -15.79 -11.88
N MET A 50 12.84 -15.25 -10.69
CA MET A 50 11.72 -15.69 -9.87
C MET A 50 10.39 -15.45 -10.56
N MET A 51 10.19 -14.27 -11.15
CA MET A 51 8.97 -13.96 -11.90
C MET A 51 8.74 -14.96 -13.03
N LYS A 52 9.77 -15.30 -13.82
CA LYS A 52 9.69 -16.31 -14.89
C LYS A 52 9.33 -17.69 -14.35
N MET A 53 9.95 -18.11 -13.24
CA MET A 53 9.65 -19.39 -12.58
C MET A 53 8.21 -19.45 -12.07
N ARG A 54 7.72 -18.39 -11.42
CA ARG A 54 6.33 -18.32 -10.93
C ARG A 54 5.32 -18.34 -12.09
N SER A 55 5.60 -17.61 -13.17
CA SER A 55 4.78 -17.66 -14.38
C SER A 55 4.76 -19.07 -14.99
N PHE A 56 5.93 -19.72 -15.11
CA PHE A 56 6.01 -21.10 -15.58
C PHE A 56 5.17 -22.05 -14.72
N PHE A 57 5.24 -21.93 -13.39
CA PHE A 57 4.43 -22.74 -12.48
C PHE A 57 2.94 -22.49 -12.62
N LYS A 58 2.53 -21.23 -12.79
CA LYS A 58 1.13 -20.88 -13.01
C LYS A 58 0.60 -21.50 -14.31
N GLU A 59 1.34 -21.34 -15.40
CA GLU A 59 0.95 -21.81 -16.73
C GLU A 59 0.94 -23.34 -16.83
N ASN A 60 1.84 -24.02 -16.10
CA ASN A 60 2.03 -25.47 -16.17
C ASN A 60 1.61 -26.18 -14.88
N ILE A 61 0.71 -25.59 -14.10
CA ILE A 61 0.42 -26.03 -12.73
C ILE A 61 -0.03 -27.50 -12.66
N MET A 62 -0.75 -27.98 -13.67
CA MET A 62 -1.23 -29.36 -13.74
C MET A 62 -0.07 -30.36 -13.89
N ASP A 63 0.85 -30.10 -14.81
CA ASP A 63 2.03 -30.94 -15.05
C ASP A 63 3.00 -30.90 -13.86
N VAL A 64 3.22 -29.71 -13.31
CA VAL A 64 4.10 -29.51 -12.15
C VAL A 64 3.52 -30.19 -10.90
N ALA A 65 2.22 -30.04 -10.63
CA ALA A 65 1.56 -30.69 -9.50
C ALA A 65 1.53 -32.21 -9.64
N LYS A 66 1.31 -32.73 -10.86
CA LYS A 66 1.41 -34.16 -11.16
C LYS A 66 2.82 -34.66 -10.86
N PHE A 67 3.83 -34.01 -11.42
CA PHE A 67 5.24 -34.38 -11.28
C PHE A 67 5.69 -34.49 -9.81
N ILE A 68 5.33 -33.50 -8.97
CA ILE A 68 5.76 -33.46 -7.57
C ILE A 68 5.14 -34.57 -6.71
N ARG A 69 4.03 -35.15 -7.18
CA ARG A 69 3.34 -36.27 -6.51
C ARG A 69 3.83 -37.64 -6.97
N LEU A 70 4.65 -37.71 -8.02
CA LEU A 70 5.15 -38.99 -8.54
C LEU A 70 6.14 -39.65 -7.58
N PRO A 71 6.16 -40.98 -7.50
CA PRO A 71 7.22 -41.71 -6.82
C PRO A 71 8.56 -41.51 -7.53
N TYR A 72 9.67 -41.72 -6.81
CA TYR A 72 11.02 -41.35 -7.26
C TYR A 72 11.39 -41.89 -8.65
N GLY A 73 11.11 -43.18 -8.93
CA GLY A 73 11.45 -43.80 -10.22
C GLY A 73 10.65 -43.26 -11.41
N GLU A 74 9.38 -42.89 -11.19
CA GLU A 74 8.54 -42.28 -12.23
C GLU A 74 8.90 -40.80 -12.45
N MET A 75 9.39 -40.13 -11.41
CA MET A 75 9.83 -38.74 -11.48
C MET A 75 11.03 -38.59 -12.43
N GLU A 76 11.97 -39.53 -12.43
CA GLU A 76 13.12 -39.53 -13.35
C GLU A 76 12.68 -39.59 -14.81
N GLN A 77 11.83 -40.57 -15.15
CA GLN A 77 11.29 -40.72 -16.51
C GLN A 77 10.48 -39.49 -16.95
N PHE A 78 9.68 -38.92 -16.04
CA PHE A 78 8.93 -37.70 -16.34
C PHE A 78 9.88 -36.52 -16.60
N ALA A 79 10.95 -36.38 -15.81
CA ALA A 79 11.94 -35.32 -15.98
C ALA A 79 12.76 -35.45 -17.28
N GLU A 80 12.97 -36.68 -17.77
CA GLU A 80 13.59 -36.92 -19.07
C GLU A 80 12.65 -36.63 -20.23
N SER A 81 11.35 -36.91 -20.07
CA SER A 81 10.33 -36.68 -21.10
C SER A 81 10.04 -35.20 -21.35
N LYS A 82 10.34 -34.32 -20.39
CA LYS A 82 10.03 -32.89 -20.45
C LYS A 82 11.27 -32.07 -20.81
N THR A 83 11.08 -31.11 -21.71
CA THR A 83 12.16 -30.22 -22.20
C THR A 83 12.60 -29.18 -21.16
N HIS A 84 11.68 -28.72 -20.29
CA HIS A 84 11.97 -27.61 -19.39
C HIS A 84 12.98 -28.00 -18.29
N PRO A 85 14.04 -27.21 -18.03
CA PRO A 85 15.12 -27.58 -17.11
C PRO A 85 14.65 -27.77 -15.66
N PHE A 86 13.54 -27.13 -15.27
CA PHE A 86 12.91 -27.28 -13.96
C PHE A 86 12.81 -28.74 -13.50
N TYR A 87 12.30 -29.64 -14.35
CA TYR A 87 12.01 -31.02 -13.94
C TYR A 87 13.29 -31.79 -13.59
N LYS A 88 14.34 -31.61 -14.40
CA LYS A 88 15.66 -32.22 -14.15
C LYS A 88 16.34 -31.63 -12.91
N THR A 89 16.28 -30.31 -12.75
CA THR A 89 16.87 -29.63 -11.59
C THR A 89 16.14 -29.99 -10.31
N TYR A 90 14.80 -30.06 -10.33
CA TYR A 90 14.00 -30.45 -9.18
C TYR A 90 14.28 -31.89 -8.77
N PHE A 91 14.37 -32.83 -9.72
CA PHE A 91 14.69 -34.22 -9.42
C PHE A 91 16.02 -34.35 -8.66
N LYS A 92 17.05 -33.64 -9.12
CA LYS A 92 18.41 -33.62 -8.53
C LYS A 92 18.54 -32.78 -7.26
N ALA A 93 17.55 -31.95 -6.94
CA ALA A 93 17.60 -31.07 -5.77
C ALA A 93 17.54 -31.84 -4.45
N SER A 94 18.15 -31.27 -3.41
CA SER A 94 18.10 -31.80 -2.05
C SER A 94 16.67 -31.72 -1.47
N GLY A 95 16.39 -32.48 -0.41
CA GLY A 95 15.06 -32.44 0.25
C GLY A 95 14.67 -31.03 0.70
N VAL A 96 15.61 -30.29 1.28
CA VAL A 96 15.40 -28.91 1.73
C VAL A 96 15.05 -27.98 0.57
N GLU A 97 15.74 -28.11 -0.56
CA GLU A 97 15.45 -27.32 -1.77
C GLU A 97 14.10 -27.70 -2.38
N LYS A 98 13.78 -28.99 -2.42
CA LYS A 98 12.47 -29.48 -2.90
C LYS A 98 11.33 -28.88 -2.08
N ASP A 99 11.48 -28.75 -0.77
CA ASP A 99 10.46 -28.16 0.08
C ASP A 99 10.31 -26.64 -0.15
N LYS A 100 11.41 -25.91 -0.32
CA LYS A 100 11.37 -24.49 -0.73
C LYS A 100 10.66 -24.32 -2.07
N ILE A 101 10.95 -25.18 -3.04
CA ILE A 101 10.33 -25.14 -4.37
C ILE A 101 8.84 -25.50 -4.29
N LYS A 102 8.45 -26.50 -3.48
CA LYS A 102 7.03 -26.83 -3.25
C LYS A 102 6.26 -25.64 -2.67
N ALA A 103 6.84 -24.95 -1.69
CA ALA A 103 6.24 -23.73 -1.12
C ALA A 103 6.08 -22.64 -2.20
N LEU A 104 7.12 -22.43 -3.03
CA LEU A 104 7.07 -21.47 -4.13
C LEU A 104 5.97 -21.81 -5.14
N ILE A 105 5.81 -23.08 -5.51
CA ILE A 105 4.77 -23.55 -6.45
C ILE A 105 3.37 -23.31 -5.88
N HIS A 106 3.18 -23.60 -4.59
CA HIS A 106 1.92 -23.33 -3.91
C HIS A 106 1.54 -21.84 -3.97
N ILE A 107 2.50 -20.94 -3.68
CA ILE A 107 2.30 -19.48 -3.75
C ILE A 107 2.10 -19.00 -5.20
N SER A 108 2.72 -19.68 -6.17
CA SER A 108 2.70 -19.25 -7.57
C SER A 108 1.39 -19.52 -8.31
N ARG A 109 0.52 -20.36 -7.76
CA ARG A 109 -0.77 -20.71 -8.37
C ARG A 109 -1.60 -19.47 -8.73
N ASP A 110 -1.65 -18.52 -7.82
CA ASP A 110 -2.43 -17.28 -7.97
C ASP A 110 -1.55 -16.08 -8.33
N TYR A 111 -0.34 -16.32 -8.82
CA TYR A 111 0.62 -15.26 -9.10
C TYR A 111 0.14 -14.31 -10.20
N ASN A 112 0.31 -13.01 -9.96
CA ASN A 112 0.13 -11.98 -10.96
C ASN A 112 1.35 -11.03 -10.94
N PRO A 113 2.11 -10.93 -12.06
CA PRO A 113 3.33 -10.12 -12.14
C PRO A 113 3.16 -8.66 -11.70
N ASN A 114 1.98 -8.08 -11.96
CA ASN A 114 1.72 -6.68 -11.68
C ASN A 114 1.15 -6.44 -10.27
N GLN A 115 0.86 -7.50 -9.50
CA GLN A 115 0.23 -7.39 -8.19
C GLN A 115 1.09 -6.63 -7.18
N TYR A 116 2.42 -6.78 -7.25
CA TYR A 116 3.32 -6.02 -6.40
C TYR A 116 3.18 -4.51 -6.62
N TRP A 117 3.26 -4.06 -7.88
CA TRP A 117 3.13 -2.65 -8.23
C TRP A 117 1.73 -2.10 -7.97
N PHE A 118 0.70 -2.93 -8.20
CA PHE A 118 -0.66 -2.60 -7.82
C PHE A 118 -0.76 -2.35 -6.30
N ASN A 119 -0.27 -3.27 -5.47
CA ASN A 119 -0.27 -3.13 -4.02
C ASN A 119 0.52 -1.89 -3.56
N MET A 120 1.66 -1.60 -4.20
CA MET A 120 2.46 -0.41 -3.91
C MET A 120 1.69 0.89 -4.17
N MET A 121 1.01 0.99 -5.30
CA MET A 121 0.18 2.16 -5.62
C MET A 121 -0.98 2.30 -4.65
N PHE A 122 -1.64 1.20 -4.29
CA PHE A 122 -2.73 1.24 -3.31
C PHE A 122 -2.25 1.64 -1.91
N LEU A 123 -1.11 1.12 -1.47
CA LEU A 123 -0.48 1.53 -0.22
C LEU A 123 -0.22 3.04 -0.21
N TRP A 124 0.37 3.57 -1.29
CA TRP A 124 0.62 5.00 -1.41
C TRP A 124 -0.68 5.82 -1.37
N VAL A 125 -1.71 5.42 -2.12
CA VAL A 125 -3.02 6.10 -2.13
C VAL A 125 -3.65 6.09 -0.75
N ILE A 126 -3.68 4.93 -0.07
CA ILE A 126 -4.27 4.79 1.27
C ILE A 126 -3.50 5.66 2.26
N ALA A 127 -2.17 5.60 2.26
CA ALA A 127 -1.34 6.40 3.16
C ALA A 127 -1.53 7.90 2.92
N PHE A 128 -1.48 8.33 1.65
CA PHE A 128 -1.68 9.72 1.25
C PHE A 128 -3.05 10.25 1.68
N THR A 129 -4.11 9.55 1.30
CA THR A 129 -5.49 9.98 1.59
C THR A 129 -5.77 10.02 3.09
N SER A 130 -5.26 9.04 3.84
CA SER A 130 -5.41 8.99 5.31
C SER A 130 -4.71 10.16 5.99
N LEU A 131 -3.44 10.42 5.64
CA LEU A 131 -2.68 11.54 6.21
C LEU A 131 -3.29 12.90 5.83
N TRP A 132 -3.73 13.05 4.58
CA TRP A 132 -4.34 14.28 4.12
C TRP A 132 -5.67 14.53 4.82
N PHE A 133 -6.51 13.50 4.94
CA PHE A 133 -7.78 13.58 5.66
C PHE A 133 -7.56 13.98 7.13
N LEU A 134 -6.57 13.39 7.81
CA LEU A 134 -6.22 13.77 9.19
C LEU A 134 -5.79 15.24 9.27
N GLY A 135 -5.01 15.73 8.30
CA GLY A 135 -4.64 17.15 8.21
C GLY A 135 -5.87 18.07 8.10
N LEU A 136 -6.83 17.72 7.25
CA LEU A 136 -8.09 18.47 7.09
C LEU A 136 -8.93 18.45 8.37
N MET A 137 -9.00 17.30 9.06
CA MET A 137 -9.72 17.17 10.33
C MET A 137 -9.11 18.06 11.42
N LEU A 138 -7.78 18.09 11.54
CA LEU A 138 -7.08 18.98 12.47
C LEU A 138 -7.35 20.45 12.16
N GLU A 139 -7.37 20.82 10.88
CA GLU A 139 -7.73 22.18 10.45
C GLU A 139 -9.17 22.53 10.85
N ALA A 140 -10.13 21.65 10.62
CA ALA A 140 -11.53 21.86 11.01
C ALA A 140 -11.68 22.04 12.53
N VAL A 141 -11.01 21.20 13.33
CA VAL A 141 -11.00 21.33 14.80
C VAL A 141 -10.38 22.66 15.23
N MET A 142 -9.27 23.08 14.62
CA MET A 142 -8.66 24.39 14.92
C MET A 142 -9.60 25.57 14.60
N ILE A 143 -10.35 25.50 13.50
CA ILE A 143 -11.32 26.53 13.13
C ILE A 143 -12.45 26.59 14.16
N LEU A 144 -13.00 25.44 14.57
CA LEU A 144 -14.03 25.36 15.61
C LEU A 144 -13.57 25.98 16.92
N VAL A 145 -12.37 25.60 17.40
CA VAL A 145 -11.82 26.14 18.66
C VAL A 145 -11.60 27.65 18.57
N ARG A 146 -11.08 28.17 17.45
CA ARG A 146 -10.89 29.62 17.25
C ARG A 146 -12.21 30.37 17.25
N ARG A 147 -13.25 29.80 16.64
CA ARG A 147 -14.59 30.38 16.63
C ARG A 147 -15.15 30.45 18.05
N ASP A 148 -15.08 29.36 18.80
CA ASP A 148 -15.58 29.31 20.19
C ASP A 148 -14.83 30.28 21.13
N ASP A 149 -13.51 30.41 20.95
CA ASP A 149 -12.70 31.39 21.70
C ASP A 149 -13.05 32.83 21.35
N ALA A 150 -13.32 33.11 20.07
CA ALA A 150 -13.74 34.43 19.58
C ALA A 150 -15.13 34.80 20.13
N GLU A 151 -16.10 33.89 20.05
CA GLU A 151 -17.45 34.09 20.61
C GLU A 151 -17.40 34.33 22.13
N ARG A 152 -16.53 33.61 22.87
CA ARG A 152 -16.30 33.84 24.30
C ARG A 152 -15.68 35.20 24.61
N LYS A 153 -14.78 35.71 23.76
CA LYS A 153 -14.20 37.06 23.92
C LYS A 153 -15.22 38.16 23.61
N TRP A 154 -16.05 37.96 22.58
CA TRP A 154 -17.09 38.92 22.20
C TRP A 154 -18.16 39.08 23.29
N ARG A 155 -18.69 37.96 23.82
CA ARG A 155 -19.63 37.99 24.95
C ARG A 155 -19.09 38.71 26.19
N ARG A 156 -17.81 38.54 26.49
CA ARG A 156 -17.16 39.26 27.60
C ARG A 156 -17.06 40.76 27.37
N LYS A 157 -16.88 41.22 26.13
CA LYS A 157 -16.88 42.66 25.82
C LYS A 157 -18.26 43.28 25.98
N GLN A 158 -19.32 42.60 25.53
CA GLN A 158 -20.69 43.09 25.67
C GLN A 158 -21.20 43.16 27.12
N ASN A 159 -20.69 42.32 28.02
CA ASN A 159 -21.08 42.34 29.44
C ASN A 159 -20.30 43.37 30.29
N VAL A 160 -19.36 44.11 29.69
CA VAL A 160 -18.51 45.10 30.38
C VAL A 160 -18.86 46.55 29.97
N GLU A 161 -19.68 46.72 28.94
CA GLU A 161 -20.35 47.98 28.58
C GLU A 161 -21.77 48.03 29.16
#